data_AF-A0A7K2PFG8-F1
#
_entry.id   AF-A0A7K2PFG8-F1
#
_cell.length_a   1.000
_cell.length_b   1.000
_cell.length_c   1.000
_cell.angle_alpha   90.00
_cell.angle_beta   90.00
_cell.angle_gamma   90.00
#
_symmetry.space_group_name_H-M   'P 1'
#
loop_
_entity.id
_entity.type
_entity.pdbx_description
1 polymer ?
#
loop_
_entity_poly.entity_id
_entity_poly.type
_entity_poly.pdbx_seq_one_letter_code
_entity_poly.pdbx_strand_id
1 'polypeptide(L)'
;MSTLPVIAAVDGSDDSLRALDWALDAARRREAPLRVVHVRQYAVWAQPDVLVAGAPDADDDPVLDRVRTYLEDRSDRPRTEYLGVEGAPGAVLPE
;
A
#
# COMPACT_ATOMS: atom_id res chain seq x y z
N MET A 1 17.73 8.62 -16.27
CA MET A 1 17.00 7.62 -15.44
C MET A 1 15.57 8.10 -15.25
N SER A 2 14.59 7.20 -15.22
CA SER A 2 13.20 7.59 -14.94
C SER A 2 13.09 8.03 -13.48
N THR A 3 12.55 9.23 -13.26
CA THR A 3 12.26 9.79 -11.93
C THR A 3 10.85 9.45 -11.44
N LEU A 4 10.12 8.63 -12.20
CA LEU A 4 8.78 8.18 -11.81
C LEU A 4 8.86 7.31 -10.55
N PRO A 5 7.85 7.38 -9.67
CA PRO A 5 7.85 6.60 -8.44
C PRO A 5 7.94 5.09 -8.70
N VAL A 6 8.69 4.38 -7.85
CA VAL A 6 8.55 2.93 -7.73
C VAL A 6 7.35 2.67 -6.83
N ILE A 7 6.42 1.81 -7.27
CA ILE A 7 5.20 1.49 -6.53
C ILE A 7 5.33 0.08 -5.95
N ALA A 8 5.05 -0.06 -4.66
CA ALA A 8 4.96 -1.34 -3.97
C ALA A 8 3.54 -1.52 -3.41
N ALA A 9 2.84 -2.55 -3.88
CA ALA A 9 1.59 -2.96 -3.27
C ALA A 9 1.88 -3.89 -2.09
N VAL A 10 1.24 -3.64 -0.96
CA VAL A 10 1.37 -4.42 0.28
C VAL A 10 0.01 -4.91 0.73
N ASP A 11 -0.07 -6.12 1.25
CA ASP A 11 -1.30 -6.74 1.77
C ASP A 11 -1.15 -7.23 3.22
N GLY A 12 0.00 -6.94 3.84
CA GLY A 12 0.33 -7.35 5.21
C GLY A 12 0.99 -8.73 5.31
N SER A 13 1.15 -9.46 4.20
CA SER A 13 1.89 -10.71 4.16
C SER A 13 3.41 -10.47 4.23
N ASP A 14 4.15 -11.47 4.72
CA ASP A 14 5.62 -11.41 4.73
C ASP A 14 6.21 -11.40 3.31
N ASP A 15 5.53 -11.99 2.34
CA ASP A 15 5.95 -11.94 0.94
C ASP A 15 5.80 -10.54 0.35
N SER A 16 4.77 -9.79 0.74
CA SER A 16 4.64 -8.38 0.36
C SER A 16 5.74 -7.51 0.99
N LEU A 17 6.22 -7.84 2.20
CA LEU A 17 7.35 -7.16 2.83
C LEU A 17 8.67 -7.43 2.09
N ARG A 18 8.87 -8.67 1.60
CA ARG A 18 10.03 -9.00 0.75
C ARG A 18 9.99 -8.26 -0.59
N ALA A 19 8.80 -8.12 -1.18
CA ALA A 19 8.62 -7.32 -2.40
C ALA A 19 8.90 -5.83 -2.14
N LEU A 20 8.48 -5.32 -0.99
CA LEU A 20 8.78 -3.96 -0.54
C LEU A 20 10.29 -3.72 -0.38
N ASP A 21 11.05 -4.68 0.14
CA ASP A 21 12.51 -4.57 0.24
C ASP A 21 13.15 -4.37 -1.14
N TRP A 22 12.70 -5.13 -2.13
CA TRP A 22 13.18 -4.98 -3.50
C TRP A 22 12.80 -3.59 -4.06
N ALA A 23 11.57 -3.14 -3.83
CA ALA A 23 11.09 -1.84 -4.29
C ALA A 23 11.87 -0.68 -3.67
N LEU A 24 12.22 -0.78 -2.39
CA LEU A 24 13.06 0.17 -1.66
C LEU A 24 14.44 0.29 -2.33
N ASP A 25 15.10 -0.84 -2.59
CA ASP A 25 16.41 -0.86 -3.24
C ASP A 25 16.35 -0.36 -4.68
N ALA A 26 15.27 -0.68 -5.41
CA ALA A 26 15.04 -0.17 -6.76
C ALA A 26 14.84 1.35 -6.77
N ALA A 27 14.07 1.89 -5.81
CA ALA A 27 13.84 3.32 -5.66
C ALA A 27 15.15 4.07 -5.33
N ARG A 28 15.96 3.53 -4.39
CA ARG A 28 17.29 4.07 -4.05
C ARG A 28 18.20 4.15 -5.26
N ARG A 29 18.39 3.04 -5.98
CA ARG A 29 19.27 2.98 -7.17
C ARG A 29 18.84 3.91 -8.30
N ARG A 30 17.57 4.34 -8.31
CA ARG A 30 16.99 5.23 -9.33
C ARG A 30 16.89 6.67 -8.86
N GLU A 31 17.25 6.96 -7.60
CA GLU A 31 16.99 8.26 -6.96
C GLU A 31 15.52 8.70 -7.11
N ALA A 32 14.61 7.72 -7.06
CA ALA A 32 13.19 7.92 -7.29
C ALA A 32 12.40 7.78 -5.97
N PRO A 33 11.25 8.44 -5.83
CA PRO A 33 10.38 8.24 -4.68
C PRO A 33 9.81 6.81 -4.66
N LEU A 34 9.54 6.30 -3.46
CA LEU A 34 8.81 5.07 -3.22
C LEU A 34 7.36 5.39 -2.86
N ARG A 35 6.41 4.70 -3.47
CA ARG A 35 4.99 4.78 -3.09
C ARG A 35 4.50 3.41 -2.65
N VAL A 36 4.16 3.30 -1.38
CA VAL A 36 3.58 2.10 -0.79
C VAL A 36 2.06 2.22 -0.83
N VAL A 37 1.40 1.21 -1.37
CA VAL A 37 -0.05 1.19 -1.57
C VAL A 37 -0.63 -0.05 -0.91
N HIS A 38 -1.65 0.12 -0.06
CA HIS A 38 -2.47 -0.99 0.40
C HIS A 38 -3.88 -0.81 -0.16
N VAL A 39 -4.42 -1.87 -0.77
CA VAL A 39 -5.77 -1.86 -1.35
C VAL A 39 -6.70 -2.66 -0.46
N ARG A 40 -7.67 -1.99 0.14
CA ARG A 40 -8.67 -2.59 1.03
C ARG A 40 -9.97 -2.87 0.28
N GLN A 41 -10.60 -4.00 0.60
CA GLN A 41 -11.88 -4.42 0.01
C GLN A 41 -12.99 -4.45 1.07
N TYR A 42 -13.29 -3.32 1.71
CA TYR A 42 -14.31 -3.30 2.78
C TYR A 42 -15.75 -3.44 2.22
N ALA A 43 -16.01 -2.96 1.00
CA ALA A 43 -17.38 -2.84 0.49
C ALA A 43 -18.06 -4.13 -0.02
N VAL A 44 -17.36 -5.23 -0.28
CA VAL A 44 -17.97 -6.40 -0.95
C VAL A 44 -18.40 -7.52 0.02
N TRP A 45 -17.90 -7.52 1.26
CA TRP A 45 -18.22 -8.56 2.25
C TRP A 45 -19.10 -8.08 3.41
N ALA A 46 -19.37 -6.78 3.51
CA ALA A 46 -20.41 -6.28 4.39
C ALA A 46 -21.78 -6.62 3.79
N GLN A 47 -22.57 -7.33 4.56
CA GLN A 47 -23.93 -7.74 4.20
C GLN A 47 -24.75 -6.55 3.67
N PRO A 48 -25.63 -6.74 2.68
CA PRO A 48 -26.36 -5.65 2.01
C PRO A 48 -27.16 -4.73 2.94
N ASP A 49 -27.41 -5.14 4.19
CA ASP A 49 -28.24 -4.41 5.16
C ASP A 49 -27.46 -3.74 6.31
N VAL A 50 -26.13 -3.85 6.36
CA VAL A 50 -25.34 -3.17 7.40
C VAL A 50 -24.65 -1.96 6.79
N LEU A 51 -25.28 -0.80 6.95
CA LEU A 51 -24.64 0.51 6.77
C LEU A 51 -23.56 0.66 7.85
N VAL A 52 -22.37 0.08 7.61
CA VAL A 52 -21.19 0.40 8.40
C VAL A 52 -20.89 1.88 8.17
N ALA A 53 -20.87 2.63 9.27
CA ALA A 53 -20.69 4.06 9.28
C ALA A 53 -19.32 4.43 8.71
N GLY A 54 -19.32 5.04 7.52
CA GLY A 54 -18.15 5.68 6.91
C GLY A 54 -17.14 4.70 6.33
N ALA A 55 -16.57 5.05 5.17
CA ALA A 55 -15.33 4.42 4.74
C ALA A 55 -14.32 4.59 5.89
N PRO A 56 -13.63 3.53 6.35
CA PRO A 56 -12.64 3.67 7.41
C PRO A 56 -11.67 4.79 7.01
N ASP A 57 -11.28 5.67 7.93
CA ASP A 57 -10.32 6.72 7.60
C ASP A 57 -9.07 6.06 6.99
N ALA A 58 -8.61 6.54 5.84
CA ALA A 58 -7.43 5.99 5.18
C ALA A 58 -6.15 6.12 6.02
N ASP A 59 -6.22 6.93 7.09
CA ASP A 59 -5.17 7.13 8.08
C ASP A 59 -5.07 5.99 9.12
N ASP A 60 -6.12 5.16 9.30
CA ASP A 60 -6.11 3.99 10.21
C ASP A 60 -5.97 2.68 9.40
N ASP A 61 -4.81 2.50 8.77
CA ASP A 61 -4.48 1.29 8.00
C ASP A 61 -3.39 0.46 8.70
N PRO A 62 -3.76 -0.65 9.38
CA PRO A 62 -2.81 -1.43 10.17
C PRO A 62 -1.72 -2.09 9.31
N VAL A 63 -1.95 -2.31 8.01
CA VAL A 63 -0.93 -2.81 7.10
C VAL A 63 0.09 -1.71 6.82
N LEU A 64 -0.36 -0.48 6.54
CA LEU A 64 0.55 0.65 6.31
C LEU A 64 1.30 1.04 7.59
N ASP A 65 0.70 0.90 8.77
CA ASP A 65 1.39 1.10 10.06
C ASP A 65 2.48 0.06 10.30
N ARG A 66 2.17 -1.21 10.03
CA ARG A 66 3.17 -2.29 10.09
C ARG A 66 4.32 -2.02 9.12
N VAL A 67 4.02 -1.56 7.91
CA VAL A 67 5.04 -1.21 6.92
C VAL A 67 5.86 0.00 7.36
N ARG A 68 5.23 1.02 7.93
CA ARG A 68 5.92 2.20 8.47
C ARG A 68 6.94 1.77 9.52
N THR A 69 6.51 0.93 10.47
CA THR A 69 7.36 0.35 11.50
C THR A 69 8.51 -0.47 10.89
N TYR A 70 8.20 -1.31 9.89
CA TYR A 70 9.20 -2.13 9.20
C TYR A 70 10.28 -1.29 8.48
N LEU A 71 9.94 -0.09 8.01
CA LEU A 71 10.83 0.82 7.31
C LEU A 71 11.52 1.86 8.21
N GLU A 72 11.12 2.00 9.48
CA GLU A 72 11.70 2.97 10.41
C GLU A 72 13.18 2.72 10.68
N ASP A 73 13.59 1.44 10.75
CA ASP A 73 14.96 1.04 11.04
C ASP A 73 15.90 1.13 9.82
N ARG A 74 15.39 1.54 8.65
CA ARG A 74 16.17 1.57 7.39
C ARG A 74 16.84 2.93 7.20
N SER A 75 18.15 2.97 7.40
CA SER A 75 19.02 4.09 7.02
C SER A 75 18.90 4.38 5.51
N ASP A 76 18.97 5.66 5.12
CA ASP A 76 18.97 6.11 3.71
C ASP A 76 17.73 5.67 2.90
N ARG A 77 16.53 5.97 3.41
CA ARG A 77 15.28 5.70 2.70
C ARG A 77 14.98 6.82 1.68
N PRO A 78 14.54 6.47 0.45
CA PRO A 78 14.03 7.46 -0.49
C PRO A 78 12.77 8.11 0.10
N ARG A 79 12.38 9.26 -0.45
CA ARG A 79 11.09 9.87 -0.11
C ARG A 79 9.98 8.84 -0.31
N THR A 80 9.29 8.51 0.78
CA THR A 80 8.29 7.43 0.82
C THR A 80 6.92 8.03 1.09
N GLU A 81 5.94 7.66 0.27
CA GLU A 81 4.54 8.04 0.41
C GLU A 81 3.70 6.78 0.65
N TYR A 82 2.76 6.87 1.58
CA TYR A 82 1.86 5.77 1.96
C TYR A 82 0.45 6.11 1.49
N LEU A 83 -0.23 5.16 0.85
CA LEU A 83 -1.55 5.37 0.28
C LEU A 83 -2.45 4.16 0.56
N GLY A 84 -3.47 4.36 1.40
CA GLY A 84 -4.59 3.42 1.53
C GLY A 84 -5.61 3.69 0.43
N VAL A 85 -6.00 2.66 -0.32
CA VAL A 85 -6.96 2.77 -1.42
C VAL A 85 -8.07 1.76 -1.21
N GLU A 86 -9.32 2.18 -1.38
CA GLU A 86 -10.43 1.23 -1.45
C GLU A 86 -10.59 0.72 -2.89
N GLY A 87 -10.60 -0.60 -3.06
CA GLY A 87 -10.63 -1.24 -4.37
C GLY A 87 -11.63 -2.38 -4.46
N ALA A 88 -12.51 -2.30 -5.46
CA ALA A 88 -13.32 -3.42 -5.91
C ALA A 88 -12.77 -3.90 -7.27
N PRO A 89 -11.95 -4.97 -7.33
CA PRO A 89 -11.46 -5.52 -8.59
C PRO A 89 -12.60 -5.95 -9.51
N GLY A 90 -13.76 -6.34 -8.95
CA GLY A 90 -14.98 -6.58 -9.73
C GLY A 90 -15.52 -5.37 -10.49
N ALA A 91 -15.15 -4.14 -10.11
CA ALA A 91 -15.54 -2.93 -10.84
C ALA A 91 -14.65 -2.64 -12.06
N VAL A 92 -13.49 -3.29 -12.17
CA VAL A 92 -12.52 -3.08 -13.27
C VAL A 92 -12.32 -4.31 -14.15
N LEU A 93 -12.85 -5.47 -13.75
CA LEU A 93 -12.87 -6.68 -14.57
C LEU A 93 -14.13 -6.68 -15.44
N PRO A 94 -14.02 -6.70 -16.79
CA PRO A 94 -15.17 -6.94 -17.65
C PRO A 94 -15.72 -8.35 -17.41
N GLU A 95 -17.05 -8.46 -17.44
CA GLU A 95 -17.80 -9.72 -17.37
C GLU A 95 -17.57 -10.64 -18.59
#